data_AF-A0A7W1K5Q0-F1
#
_entry.id   AF-A0A7W1K5Q0-F1
#
_cell.length_a   1.000
_cell.length_b   1.000
_cell.length_c   1.000
_cell.angle_alpha   90.00
_cell.angle_beta   90.00
_cell.angle_gamma   90.00
#
_symmetry.space_group_name_H-M   'P 1'
#
loop_
_entity.id
_entity.type
_entity.pdbx_description
1 polymer ?
#
loop_
_entity_poly.entity_id
_entity_poly.type
_entity_poly.pdbx_seq_one_letter_code
_entity_poly.pdbx_strand_id
1 'polypeptide(L)'
;YVSNVREAAELAASLHPGLVILEGSGAAIPPVPWDAGIMVVPATAPPEYLGGYLGPYRLLRSDLVVVTMAGDPSGSENLSALRSPVRRYLDDAAFILTDFVPVALEDIRGKEVFYATTAPLTVVERLIRRLEADHGCTVVGWSARLADRAGLVEDLDAVQGYDVLLTELKAAAVDTAVARALDRGAEVVFVDNRAEAVEGSVDLDTALGGAIDIALGRAEDRL
;
A
#
# COMPACT_ATOMS: atom_id res chain seq x y z
N TYR A 1 -6.71 -26.60 9.48
CA TYR A 1 -5.83 -25.42 9.51
C TYR A 1 -5.63 -25.06 10.97
N VAL A 2 -4.38 -24.93 11.42
CA VAL A 2 -4.06 -24.47 12.79
C VAL A 2 -3.54 -23.05 12.65
N SER A 3 -4.16 -22.10 13.34
CA SER A 3 -3.79 -20.69 13.33
C SER A 3 -3.44 -20.27 14.73
N ASN A 4 -2.34 -19.52 14.89
CA ASN A 4 -1.92 -18.94 16.17
C ASN A 4 -2.50 -17.53 16.40
N VAL A 5 -3.41 -17.05 15.55
CA VAL A 5 -3.94 -15.67 15.60
C VAL A 5 -4.70 -15.43 16.91
N ARG A 6 -5.39 -16.44 17.44
CA ARG A 6 -6.08 -16.34 18.73
C ARG A 6 -5.09 -16.15 19.87
N GLU A 7 -4.10 -17.03 19.98
CA GLU A 7 -3.09 -16.94 21.04
C GLU A 7 -2.30 -15.63 20.95
N ALA A 8 -2.00 -15.17 19.72
CA ALA A 8 -1.33 -13.90 19.50
C ALA A 8 -2.20 -12.69 19.91
N ALA A 9 -3.49 -12.70 19.59
CA ALA A 9 -4.42 -11.64 19.98
C ALA A 9 -4.63 -11.58 21.50
N GLU A 10 -4.75 -12.74 22.17
CA GLU A 10 -4.85 -12.84 23.63
C GLU A 10 -3.57 -12.34 24.31
N LEU A 11 -2.39 -12.73 23.78
CA LEU A 11 -1.11 -12.22 24.27
C LEU A 11 -1.01 -10.71 24.09
N ALA A 12 -1.35 -10.19 22.91
CA ALA A 12 -1.33 -8.75 22.65
C ALA A 12 -2.25 -7.99 23.61
N ALA A 13 -3.49 -8.47 23.81
CA ALA A 13 -4.44 -7.87 24.75
C ALA A 13 -3.93 -7.90 26.21
N SER A 14 -3.22 -8.96 26.62
CA SER A 14 -2.64 -9.07 27.97
C SER A 14 -1.55 -8.03 28.27
N LEU A 15 -0.98 -7.39 27.24
CA LEU A 15 -0.05 -6.27 27.39
C LEU A 15 -0.78 -4.94 27.67
N HIS A 16 -2.12 -4.96 27.72
CA HIS A 16 -2.99 -3.79 27.89
C HIS A 16 -2.68 -2.63 26.93
N PRO A 17 -2.50 -2.90 25.61
CA PRO A 17 -2.31 -1.83 24.65
C PRO A 17 -3.63 -1.06 24.51
N GLY A 18 -3.56 0.26 24.33
CA GLY A 18 -4.76 1.06 24.05
C GLY A 18 -5.46 0.68 22.74
N LEU A 19 -4.75 0.00 21.82
CA LEU A 19 -5.26 -0.47 20.53
C LEU A 19 -4.46 -1.71 20.07
N VAL A 20 -5.14 -2.70 19.50
CA VAL A 20 -4.51 -3.83 18.80
C VAL A 20 -4.90 -3.78 17.33
N ILE A 21 -3.90 -3.73 16.44
CA ILE A 21 -4.12 -3.77 14.99
C ILE A 21 -3.95 -5.21 14.50
N LEU A 22 -4.98 -5.75 13.85
CA LEU A 22 -4.98 -7.06 13.24
C LEU A 22 -4.80 -6.92 11.72
N GLU A 23 -3.61 -7.21 11.22
CA GLU A 23 -3.31 -7.17 9.79
C GLU A 23 -3.30 -8.59 9.19
N GLY A 24 -3.88 -8.75 8.00
CA GLY A 24 -3.81 -10.00 7.25
C GLY A 24 -3.92 -9.78 5.74
N SER A 25 -3.14 -10.51 4.95
CA SER A 25 -3.21 -10.45 3.49
C SER A 25 -4.29 -11.40 2.94
N GLY A 26 -5.15 -10.91 2.05
CA GLY A 26 -6.10 -11.73 1.28
C GLY A 26 -7.56 -11.69 1.75
N ALA A 27 -8.31 -12.77 1.51
CA ALA A 27 -9.73 -12.92 1.86
C ALA A 27 -9.99 -13.14 3.36
N ALA A 28 -8.96 -12.94 4.19
CA ALA A 28 -8.97 -13.26 5.60
C ALA A 28 -9.97 -12.36 6.33
N ILE A 29 -10.89 -13.01 7.01
CA ILE A 29 -11.67 -12.43 8.09
C ILE A 29 -10.96 -12.88 9.36
N PRO A 30 -10.55 -11.96 10.25
CA PRO A 30 -9.81 -12.36 11.45
C PRO A 30 -10.58 -13.47 12.20
N PRO A 31 -9.93 -14.58 12.60
CA PRO A 31 -10.58 -15.68 13.33
C PRO A 31 -10.79 -15.36 14.82
N VAL A 32 -10.77 -14.08 15.18
CA VAL A 32 -10.92 -13.51 16.52
C VAL A 32 -11.89 -12.34 16.42
N PRO A 33 -12.56 -11.91 17.50
CA PRO A 33 -13.37 -10.69 17.48
C PRO A 33 -12.51 -9.43 17.22
N TRP A 34 -13.10 -8.43 16.58
CA TRP A 34 -12.54 -7.08 16.42
C TRP A 34 -13.66 -6.03 16.60
N ASP A 35 -13.25 -4.81 16.91
CA ASP A 35 -14.17 -3.71 17.21
C ASP A 35 -14.48 -2.85 15.98
N ALA A 36 -13.50 -2.57 15.11
CA ALA A 36 -13.70 -1.89 13.84
C ALA A 36 -12.92 -2.57 12.71
N GLY A 37 -13.46 -2.53 11.49
CA GLY A 37 -12.88 -3.18 10.31
C GLY A 37 -12.52 -2.19 9.21
N ILE A 38 -11.29 -2.28 8.69
CA ILE A 38 -10.88 -1.56 7.48
C ILE A 38 -10.68 -2.59 6.38
N MET A 39 -11.45 -2.47 5.30
CA MET A 39 -11.26 -3.30 4.11
C MET A 39 -10.39 -2.56 3.10
N VAL A 40 -9.27 -3.18 2.74
CA VAL A 40 -8.38 -2.67 1.69
C VAL A 40 -8.57 -3.50 0.42
N VAL A 41 -8.79 -2.84 -0.71
CA VAL A 41 -8.96 -3.49 -2.02
C VAL A 41 -8.24 -2.67 -3.11
N PRO A 42 -7.48 -3.26 -4.03
CA PRO A 42 -6.95 -2.50 -5.16
C PRO A 42 -8.08 -2.16 -6.15
N ALA A 43 -8.00 -0.99 -6.79
CA ALA A 43 -8.94 -0.56 -7.83
C ALA A 43 -8.99 -1.55 -9.00
N THR A 44 -7.90 -2.29 -9.22
CA THR A 44 -7.77 -3.34 -10.24
C THR A 44 -8.43 -4.66 -9.86
N ALA A 45 -8.99 -4.78 -8.65
CA ALA A 45 -9.67 -6.00 -8.20
C ALA A 45 -10.90 -6.31 -9.08
N PRO A 46 -11.13 -7.58 -9.43
CA PRO A 46 -12.36 -7.98 -10.08
C PRO A 46 -13.59 -7.58 -9.25
N PRO A 47 -14.60 -6.89 -9.83
CA PRO A 47 -15.74 -6.38 -9.07
C PRO A 47 -16.51 -7.46 -8.28
N GLU A 48 -16.51 -8.70 -8.74
CA GLU A 48 -17.13 -9.83 -8.06
C GLU A 48 -16.47 -10.19 -6.71
N TYR A 49 -15.26 -9.71 -6.43
CA TYR A 49 -14.60 -9.91 -5.13
C TYR A 49 -15.25 -9.07 -4.02
N LEU A 50 -15.90 -7.95 -4.37
CA LEU A 50 -16.71 -7.15 -3.45
C LEU A 50 -18.20 -7.46 -3.58
N GLY A 51 -18.70 -7.58 -4.80
CA GLY A 51 -20.14 -7.77 -5.05
C GLY A 51 -20.65 -9.20 -4.84
N GLY A 52 -19.76 -10.20 -4.90
CA GLY A 52 -20.10 -11.63 -4.84
C GLY A 52 -19.32 -12.39 -3.76
N TYR A 53 -19.49 -13.71 -3.73
CA TYR A 53 -18.86 -14.61 -2.75
C TYR A 53 -19.04 -14.11 -1.31
N LEU A 54 -17.93 -14.00 -0.55
CA LEU A 54 -17.91 -13.43 0.80
C LEU A 54 -17.67 -11.92 0.81
N GLY A 55 -17.57 -11.26 -0.34
CA GLY A 55 -17.40 -9.80 -0.45
C GLY A 55 -18.45 -9.00 0.33
N PRO A 56 -19.77 -9.26 0.14
CA PRO A 56 -20.82 -8.60 0.92
C PRO A 56 -20.70 -8.82 2.43
N TYR A 57 -20.30 -10.02 2.86
CA TYR A 57 -20.09 -10.29 4.28
C TYR A 57 -18.90 -9.51 4.82
N ARG A 58 -17.80 -9.37 4.07
CA ARG A 58 -16.64 -8.56 4.45
C ARG A 58 -16.99 -7.07 4.53
N LEU A 59 -17.79 -6.57 3.57
CA LEU A 59 -18.31 -5.20 3.60
C LEU A 59 -19.14 -4.94 4.85
N LEU A 60 -20.10 -5.81 5.18
CA LEU A 60 -20.92 -5.70 6.40
C LEU A 60 -20.11 -5.79 7.71
N ARG A 61 -18.88 -6.26 7.65
CA ARG A 61 -17.96 -6.40 8.78
C ARG A 61 -16.88 -5.31 8.81
N SER A 62 -17.00 -4.32 7.93
CA SER A 62 -16.09 -3.20 7.79
C SER A 62 -16.82 -1.89 8.09
N ASP A 63 -16.06 -0.92 8.56
CA ASP A 63 -16.49 0.45 8.86
C ASP A 63 -15.87 1.46 7.89
N LEU A 64 -14.77 1.06 7.23
CA LEU A 64 -14.07 1.83 6.21
C LEU A 64 -13.65 0.91 5.06
N VAL A 65 -13.75 1.42 3.83
CA VAL A 65 -13.27 0.76 2.60
C VAL A 65 -12.24 1.68 1.94
N VAL A 66 -11.00 1.22 1.90
CA VAL A 66 -9.88 1.89 1.24
C VAL A 66 -9.60 1.19 -0.08
N VAL A 67 -9.89 1.87 -1.19
CA VAL A 67 -9.57 1.40 -2.54
C VAL A 67 -8.22 1.95 -2.95
N THR A 68 -7.22 1.11 -3.18
CA THR A 68 -5.84 1.54 -3.50
C THR A 68 -5.55 1.49 -5.01
N MET A 69 -4.40 2.00 -5.43
CA MET A 69 -3.92 1.91 -6.82
C MET A 69 -4.84 2.59 -7.85
N ALA A 70 -5.50 3.69 -7.47
CA ALA A 70 -6.47 4.40 -8.29
C ALA A 70 -5.91 4.87 -9.65
N GLY A 71 -4.61 5.16 -9.71
CA GLY A 71 -3.99 5.64 -10.94
C GLY A 71 -3.61 4.52 -11.90
N ASP A 72 -3.83 3.24 -11.59
CA ASP A 72 -3.70 2.19 -12.60
C ASP A 72 -4.84 2.32 -13.62
N PRO A 73 -4.56 2.40 -14.94
CA PRO A 73 -5.60 2.51 -15.96
C PRO A 73 -6.68 1.43 -15.85
N SER A 74 -6.29 0.18 -15.54
CA SER A 74 -7.22 -0.94 -15.36
C SER A 74 -8.09 -0.82 -14.12
N GLY A 75 -7.68 0.00 -13.14
CA GLY A 75 -8.46 0.29 -11.95
C GLY A 75 -9.61 1.25 -12.22
N SER A 76 -9.38 2.26 -13.07
CA SER A 76 -10.34 3.35 -13.32
C SER A 76 -11.70 2.86 -13.87
N GLU A 77 -11.68 1.83 -14.72
CA GLU A 77 -12.88 1.23 -15.30
C GLU A 77 -13.72 0.47 -14.26
N ASN A 78 -13.07 -0.10 -13.24
CA ASN A 78 -13.73 -0.91 -12.20
C ASN A 78 -14.30 -0.08 -11.05
N LEU A 79 -13.91 1.19 -10.91
CA LEU A 79 -14.26 2.01 -9.73
C LEU A 79 -15.77 2.09 -9.48
N SER A 80 -16.55 2.29 -10.53
CA SER A 80 -18.02 2.36 -10.42
C SER A 80 -18.62 1.05 -9.90
N ALA A 81 -18.08 -0.08 -10.34
CA ALA A 81 -18.51 -1.42 -9.96
C ALA A 81 -18.03 -1.79 -8.54
N LEU A 82 -16.86 -1.31 -8.10
CA LEU A 82 -16.37 -1.49 -6.74
C LEU A 82 -17.13 -0.63 -5.72
N ARG A 83 -17.50 0.60 -6.09
CA ARG A 83 -18.23 1.53 -5.21
C ARG A 83 -19.68 1.14 -4.99
N SER A 84 -20.31 0.50 -5.98
CA SER A 84 -21.73 0.14 -5.89
C SER A 84 -22.06 -0.80 -4.71
N PRO A 85 -21.33 -1.90 -4.46
CA PRO A 85 -21.51 -2.72 -3.26
C PRO A 85 -21.26 -1.95 -1.95
N VAL A 86 -20.28 -1.04 -1.92
CA VAL A 86 -19.99 -0.22 -0.73
C VAL A 86 -21.21 0.62 -0.37
N ARG A 87 -21.76 1.37 -1.32
CA ARG A 87 -23.00 2.15 -1.13
C ARG A 87 -24.22 1.32 -0.73
N ARG A 88 -24.23 0.04 -1.10
CA ARG A 88 -25.35 -0.88 -0.82
C ARG A 88 -25.32 -1.38 0.62
N TYR A 89 -24.15 -1.69 1.15
CA TYR A 89 -23.98 -2.35 2.45
C TYR A 89 -23.46 -1.41 3.55
N LEU A 90 -22.85 -0.30 3.15
CA LEU A 90 -22.28 0.75 3.98
C LEU A 90 -22.74 2.12 3.46
N ASP A 91 -22.28 3.19 4.09
CA ASP A 91 -22.43 4.55 3.60
C ASP A 91 -21.37 4.88 2.54
N ASP A 92 -21.68 5.77 1.59
CA ASP A 92 -20.69 6.25 0.62
C ASP A 92 -19.54 7.01 1.29
N ALA A 93 -19.77 7.60 2.46
CA ALA A 93 -18.76 8.27 3.27
C ALA A 93 -17.67 7.30 3.77
N ALA A 94 -17.93 5.99 3.80
CA ALA A 94 -16.96 4.96 4.16
C ALA A 94 -16.07 4.54 2.99
N PHE A 95 -16.21 5.14 1.80
CA PHE A 95 -15.40 4.85 0.62
C PHE A 95 -14.29 5.89 0.46
N ILE A 96 -13.04 5.44 0.43
CA ILE A 96 -11.88 6.29 0.13
C ILE A 96 -11.08 5.64 -0.99
N LEU A 97 -10.82 6.42 -2.03
CA LEU A 97 -9.95 6.04 -3.12
C LEU A 97 -8.57 6.65 -2.89
N THR A 98 -7.53 5.83 -2.98
CA THR A 98 -6.15 6.23 -2.78
C THR A 98 -5.28 5.81 -3.96
N ASP A 99 -4.22 6.56 -4.22
CA ASP A 99 -3.11 6.10 -5.05
C ASP A 99 -1.82 6.07 -4.22
N PHE A 100 -0.79 5.39 -4.73
CA PHE A 100 0.51 5.34 -4.07
C PHE A 100 1.44 6.41 -4.63
N VAL A 101 2.02 7.19 -3.74
CA VAL A 101 3.06 8.17 -4.03
C VAL A 101 4.38 7.66 -3.46
N PRO A 102 5.43 7.56 -4.29
CA PRO A 102 6.76 7.15 -3.83
C PRO A 102 7.38 8.31 -3.04
N VAL A 103 7.81 8.02 -1.82
CA VAL A 103 8.47 8.98 -0.93
C VAL A 103 9.85 8.48 -0.58
N ALA A 104 10.89 9.19 -1.02
CA ALA A 104 12.25 8.93 -0.58
C ALA A 104 12.37 9.20 0.93
N LEU A 105 12.95 8.24 1.67
CA LEU A 105 13.11 8.36 3.13
C LEU A 105 14.30 9.25 3.54
N GLU A 106 15.14 9.64 2.58
CA GLU A 106 16.29 10.51 2.76
C GLU A 106 16.34 11.58 1.66
N ASP A 107 17.11 12.65 1.86
CA ASP A 107 17.21 13.73 0.88
C ASP A 107 18.02 13.31 -0.35
N ILE A 108 17.39 13.45 -1.51
CA ILE A 108 17.92 13.13 -2.83
C ILE A 108 17.91 14.35 -3.77
N ARG A 109 17.67 15.55 -3.25
CA ARG A 109 17.60 16.76 -4.08
C ARG A 109 18.90 17.01 -4.83
N GLY A 110 18.78 17.24 -6.14
CA GLY A 110 19.90 17.49 -7.04
C GLY A 110 20.74 16.27 -7.39
N LYS A 111 20.37 15.07 -6.91
CA LYS A 111 21.08 13.82 -7.21
C LYS A 111 20.53 13.15 -8.48
N GLU A 112 21.40 12.46 -9.20
CA GLU A 112 21.01 11.53 -10.26
C GLU A 112 20.64 10.17 -9.66
N VAL A 113 19.44 9.69 -9.97
CA VAL A 113 18.82 8.55 -9.29
C VAL A 113 18.53 7.42 -10.27
N PHE A 114 18.83 6.19 -9.86
CA PHE A 114 18.24 5.01 -10.47
C PHE A 114 17.04 4.54 -9.64
N TYR A 115 15.84 4.50 -10.22
CA TYR A 115 14.62 4.12 -9.50
C TYR A 115 14.23 2.66 -9.77
N ALA A 116 14.31 1.80 -8.74
CA ALA A 116 13.93 0.39 -8.83
C ALA A 116 12.65 0.11 -8.02
N THR A 117 11.61 -0.38 -8.69
CA THR A 117 10.25 -0.53 -8.14
C THR A 117 9.60 -1.85 -8.59
N THR A 118 8.58 -2.31 -7.86
CA THR A 118 7.68 -3.39 -8.30
C THR A 118 6.41 -2.87 -8.98
N ALA A 119 6.28 -1.55 -9.14
CA ALA A 119 5.11 -0.93 -9.74
C ALA A 119 4.89 -1.38 -11.20
N PRO A 120 3.63 -1.52 -11.65
CA PRO A 120 3.31 -1.82 -13.04
C PRO A 120 3.89 -0.80 -14.03
N LEU A 121 4.33 -1.26 -15.20
CA LEU A 121 4.89 -0.40 -16.26
C LEU A 121 3.97 0.77 -16.64
N THR A 122 2.65 0.57 -16.55
CA THR A 122 1.61 1.57 -16.85
C THR A 122 1.66 2.80 -15.95
N VAL A 123 2.28 2.71 -14.76
CA VAL A 123 2.33 3.81 -13.79
C VAL A 123 3.74 4.35 -13.54
N VAL A 124 4.80 3.63 -13.92
CA VAL A 124 6.20 4.00 -13.60
C VAL A 124 6.56 5.42 -14.03
N GLU A 125 6.21 5.82 -15.27
CA GLU A 125 6.51 7.18 -15.74
C GLU A 125 5.84 8.27 -14.89
N ARG A 126 4.62 8.01 -14.39
CA ARG A 126 3.93 8.93 -13.49
C ARG A 126 4.67 9.02 -12.16
N LEU A 127 5.11 7.88 -11.62
CA LEU A 127 5.87 7.83 -10.37
C LEU A 127 7.20 8.57 -10.49
N ILE A 128 7.92 8.40 -11.61
CA ILE A 128 9.16 9.13 -11.91
C ILE A 128 8.90 10.64 -11.91
N ARG A 129 7.90 11.12 -12.67
CA ARG A 129 7.58 12.55 -12.70
C ARG A 129 7.24 13.12 -11.32
N ARG A 130 6.55 12.33 -10.49
CA ARG A 130 6.21 12.74 -9.12
C ARG A 130 7.45 12.78 -8.22
N LEU A 131 8.34 11.78 -8.31
CA LEU A 131 9.62 11.76 -7.59
C LEU A 131 10.48 12.99 -7.91
N GLU A 132 10.66 13.28 -9.19
CA GLU A 132 11.45 14.44 -9.63
C GLU A 132 10.82 15.75 -9.16
N ALA A 133 9.49 15.89 -9.24
CA ALA A 133 8.78 17.09 -8.82
C ALA A 133 8.85 17.31 -7.29
N ASP A 134 8.64 16.26 -6.50
CA ASP A 134 8.53 16.36 -5.04
C ASP A 134 9.89 16.41 -4.34
N HIS A 135 10.88 15.68 -4.87
CA HIS A 135 12.19 15.55 -4.25
C HIS A 135 13.29 16.35 -4.97
N GLY A 136 13.05 16.83 -6.19
CA GLY A 136 14.02 17.61 -6.96
C GLY A 136 15.25 16.81 -7.38
N CYS A 137 15.13 15.49 -7.50
CA CYS A 137 16.14 14.61 -8.11
C CYS A 137 15.95 14.53 -9.63
N THR A 138 16.90 13.91 -10.32
CA THR A 138 16.79 13.55 -11.75
C THR A 138 16.83 12.03 -11.87
N VAL A 139 15.81 11.40 -12.46
CA VAL A 139 15.83 9.95 -12.67
C VAL A 139 16.56 9.64 -13.98
N VAL A 140 17.77 9.11 -13.87
CA VAL A 140 18.65 8.78 -15.01
C VAL A 140 18.49 7.34 -15.51
N GLY A 141 17.82 6.50 -14.71
CA GLY A 141 17.45 5.14 -15.07
C GLY A 141 16.39 4.58 -14.14
N TRP A 142 15.69 3.54 -14.58
CA TRP A 142 14.69 2.89 -13.76
C TRP A 142 14.52 1.42 -14.12
N SER A 143 13.92 0.66 -13.21
CA SER A 143 13.50 -0.71 -13.43
C SER A 143 12.21 -1.03 -12.69
N ALA A 144 11.24 -1.62 -13.39
CA ALA A 144 10.05 -2.23 -12.79
C ALA A 144 10.29 -3.71 -12.41
N ARG A 145 11.54 -4.18 -12.53
CA ARG A 145 11.92 -5.59 -12.38
C ARG A 145 12.49 -5.87 -10.98
N LEU A 146 12.10 -5.12 -9.95
CA LEU A 146 12.62 -5.32 -8.59
C LEU A 146 12.25 -6.71 -7.98
N ALA A 147 11.27 -7.40 -8.57
CA ALA A 147 10.95 -8.79 -8.25
C ALA A 147 11.69 -9.83 -9.12
N ASP A 148 12.41 -9.40 -10.17
CA ASP A 148 13.16 -10.23 -11.11
C ASP A 148 14.65 -9.87 -11.05
N ARG A 149 15.42 -10.71 -10.35
CA ARG A 149 16.86 -10.48 -10.12
C ARG A 149 17.67 -10.35 -11.40
N ALA A 150 17.44 -11.24 -12.37
CA ALA A 150 18.21 -11.26 -13.59
C ALA A 150 17.93 -9.98 -14.39
N GLY A 151 16.65 -9.64 -14.53
CA GLY A 151 16.26 -8.44 -15.22
C GLY A 151 16.73 -7.15 -14.55
N LEU A 152 16.64 -7.06 -13.23
CA LEU A 152 17.12 -5.88 -12.50
C LEU A 152 18.62 -5.62 -12.72
N VAL A 153 19.43 -6.67 -12.77
CA VAL A 153 20.87 -6.54 -13.03
C VAL A 153 21.12 -5.99 -14.43
N GLU A 154 20.40 -6.49 -15.44
CA GLU A 154 20.50 -5.97 -16.81
C GLU A 154 20.17 -4.47 -16.88
N ASP A 155 19.11 -4.02 -16.19
CA ASP A 155 18.72 -2.60 -16.16
C ASP A 155 19.78 -1.73 -15.45
N LEU A 156 20.32 -2.21 -14.32
CA LEU A 156 21.34 -1.50 -13.55
C LEU A 156 22.69 -1.40 -14.29
N ASP A 157 23.01 -2.38 -15.13
CA ASP A 157 24.24 -2.41 -15.94
C ASP A 157 24.10 -1.61 -17.25
N ALA A 158 22.86 -1.31 -17.69
CA ALA A 158 22.60 -0.53 -18.89
C ALA A 158 22.86 0.98 -18.72
N VAL A 159 22.83 1.49 -17.49
CA VAL A 159 23.07 2.90 -17.17
C VAL A 159 24.56 3.18 -16.93
N GLN A 160 25.04 4.34 -17.38
CA GLN A 160 26.45 4.74 -17.23
C GLN A 160 26.82 5.05 -15.77
N GLY A 161 25.89 5.61 -15.00
CA GLY A 161 26.09 6.00 -13.61
C GLY A 161 24.82 6.58 -12.98
N TYR A 162 24.82 6.68 -11.65
CA TYR A 162 23.84 7.37 -10.82
C TYR A 162 24.46 7.59 -9.43
N ASP A 163 24.04 8.64 -8.73
CA ASP A 163 24.49 8.94 -7.36
C ASP A 163 23.78 8.06 -6.33
N VAL A 164 22.50 7.75 -6.57
CA VAL A 164 21.64 7.04 -5.63
C VAL A 164 20.85 5.93 -6.31
N LEU A 165 20.86 4.73 -5.74
CA LEU A 165 19.82 3.75 -5.97
C LEU A 165 18.64 4.07 -5.06
N LEU A 166 17.52 4.43 -5.66
CA LEU A 166 16.25 4.65 -4.99
C LEU A 166 15.38 3.41 -5.17
N THR A 167 15.09 2.68 -4.08
CA THR A 167 14.44 1.36 -4.18
C THR A 167 13.42 1.08 -3.08
N GLU A 168 12.39 0.31 -3.38
CA GLU A 168 11.43 -0.16 -2.38
C GLU A 168 12.10 -1.10 -1.36
N LEU A 169 11.60 -1.12 -0.12
CA LEU A 169 12.20 -1.93 0.96
C LEU A 169 11.93 -3.44 0.81
N LYS A 170 10.81 -3.84 0.21
CA LYS A 170 10.34 -5.23 0.21
C LYS A 170 10.10 -5.77 -1.19
N ALA A 171 11.09 -6.47 -1.73
CA ALA A 171 10.97 -7.27 -2.95
C ALA A 171 12.11 -8.28 -3.07
N ALA A 172 11.97 -9.24 -4.00
CA ALA A 172 12.87 -10.40 -4.09
C ALA A 172 14.32 -10.06 -4.49
N ALA A 173 14.55 -8.92 -5.15
CA ALA A 173 15.87 -8.51 -5.65
C ALA A 173 16.46 -7.27 -4.96
N VAL A 174 15.87 -6.79 -3.85
CA VAL A 174 16.36 -5.59 -3.13
C VAL A 174 17.81 -5.77 -2.69
N ASP A 175 18.16 -6.92 -2.12
CA ASP A 175 19.52 -7.29 -1.75
C ASP A 175 20.53 -7.16 -2.90
N THR A 176 20.10 -7.58 -4.10
CA THR A 176 20.89 -7.55 -5.32
C THR A 176 21.08 -6.12 -5.81
N ALA A 177 20.01 -5.32 -5.79
CA ALA A 177 20.05 -3.90 -6.14
C ALA A 177 21.03 -3.15 -5.24
N VAL A 178 20.89 -3.33 -3.92
CA VAL A 178 21.72 -2.69 -2.89
C VAL A 178 23.18 -3.07 -3.07
N ALA A 179 23.50 -4.36 -3.22
CA ALA A 179 24.87 -4.79 -3.43
C ALA A 179 25.51 -4.13 -4.67
N ARG A 180 24.78 -4.08 -5.79
CA ARG A 180 25.25 -3.46 -7.03
C ARG A 180 25.45 -1.95 -6.94
N ALA A 181 24.59 -1.26 -6.20
CA ALA A 181 24.73 0.17 -5.95
C ALA A 181 25.96 0.47 -5.08
N LEU A 182 26.18 -0.31 -4.02
CA LEU A 182 27.34 -0.16 -3.15
C LEU A 182 28.66 -0.48 -3.87
N ASP A 183 28.70 -1.53 -4.69
CA ASP A 183 29.89 -1.93 -5.46
C ASP A 183 30.36 -0.83 -6.43
N ARG A 184 29.43 0.02 -6.91
CA ARG A 184 29.77 1.17 -7.77
C ARG A 184 29.97 2.49 -7.01
N GLY A 185 29.81 2.49 -5.69
CA GLY A 185 29.95 3.68 -4.85
C GLY A 185 28.73 4.60 -4.84
N ALA A 186 27.56 4.14 -5.26
CA ALA A 186 26.31 4.88 -5.14
C ALA A 186 25.72 4.72 -3.72
N GLU A 187 24.98 5.73 -3.27
CA GLU A 187 24.18 5.66 -2.05
C GLU A 187 22.92 4.79 -2.30
N VAL A 188 22.31 4.31 -1.22
CA VAL A 188 21.04 3.58 -1.27
C VAL A 188 20.04 4.32 -0.41
N VAL A 189 18.94 4.73 -1.02
CA VAL A 189 17.81 5.35 -0.32
C VAL A 189 16.57 4.51 -0.54
N PHE A 190 15.87 4.19 0.55
CA PHE A 190 14.62 3.44 0.45
C PHE A 190 13.44 4.35 0.12
N VAL A 191 12.49 3.80 -0.63
CA VAL A 191 11.21 4.40 -0.97
C VAL A 191 10.10 3.77 -0.16
N ASP A 192 9.28 4.64 0.43
CA ASP A 192 7.98 4.29 0.98
C ASP A 192 6.89 4.57 -0.06
N ASN A 193 5.97 3.64 -0.25
CA ASN A 193 4.83 3.81 -1.15
C ASN A 193 3.65 4.31 -0.32
N ARG A 194 3.56 5.62 -0.12
CA ARG A 194 2.54 6.23 0.74
C ARG A 194 1.20 6.29 0.03
N ALA A 195 0.16 5.82 0.71
CA ALA A 195 -1.20 5.97 0.21
C ALA A 195 -1.68 7.41 0.42
N GLU A 196 -2.04 8.10 -0.66
CA GLU A 196 -2.67 9.42 -0.62
C GLU A 196 -4.10 9.32 -1.12
N ALA A 197 -5.05 9.93 -0.41
CA ALA A 197 -6.43 10.00 -0.84
C ALA A 197 -6.55 10.85 -2.11
N VAL A 198 -7.14 10.28 -3.16
CA VAL A 198 -7.48 10.97 -4.41
C VAL A 198 -8.98 11.24 -4.52
N GLU A 199 -9.80 10.48 -3.79
CA GLU A 199 -11.23 10.72 -3.60
C GLU A 199 -11.65 10.25 -2.20
N GLY A 200 -12.51 11.02 -1.53
CA GLY A 200 -13.04 10.68 -0.21
C GLY A 200 -13.82 11.84 0.39
N SER A 201 -14.62 11.56 1.41
CA SER A 201 -15.29 12.60 2.21
C SER A 201 -14.31 13.37 3.10
N VAL A 202 -13.20 12.73 3.46
CA VAL A 202 -12.07 13.24 4.25
C VAL A 202 -10.77 12.63 3.71
N ASP A 203 -9.61 13.13 4.17
CA ASP A 203 -8.32 12.51 3.88
C ASP A 203 -8.15 11.14 4.58
N LEU A 204 -7.15 10.37 4.15
CA LEU A 204 -6.94 9.01 4.64
C LEU A 204 -6.64 8.97 6.15
N ASP A 205 -5.84 9.89 6.68
CA ASP A 205 -5.47 9.90 8.09
C ASP A 205 -6.69 10.18 8.98
N THR A 206 -7.51 11.16 8.59
CA THR A 206 -8.78 11.46 9.27
C THR A 206 -9.72 10.26 9.27
N ALA A 207 -9.82 9.53 8.17
CA ALA A 207 -10.68 8.36 8.08
C ALA A 207 -10.19 7.16 8.91
N LEU A 208 -8.87 6.93 8.92
CA LEU A 208 -8.26 5.92 9.79
C LEU A 208 -8.46 6.29 11.27
N GLY A 209 -8.36 7.57 11.62
CA GLY A 209 -8.71 8.09 12.95
C GLY A 209 -10.16 7.79 13.32
N GLY A 210 -11.11 8.04 12.41
CA GLY A 210 -12.51 7.70 12.64
C GLY A 210 -12.76 6.20 12.85
N ALA A 211 -12.04 5.33 12.14
CA ALA A 211 -12.11 3.88 12.37
C ALA A 211 -11.55 3.48 13.74
N ILE A 212 -10.49 4.15 14.22
CA ILE A 212 -9.95 3.98 15.57
C ILE A 212 -10.97 4.43 16.63
N ASP A 213 -11.62 5.58 16.44
CA ASP A 213 -12.65 6.07 17.37
C ASP A 213 -13.84 5.11 17.46
N ILE A 214 -14.27 4.53 16.35
CA ILE A 214 -15.30 3.48 16.32
C ILE A 214 -14.87 2.25 17.13
N ALA A 215 -13.61 1.82 16.98
CA ALA A 215 -13.07 0.69 17.73
C ALA A 215 -13.06 0.97 19.24
N LEU A 216 -12.59 2.14 19.65
CA LEU A 216 -12.54 2.53 21.06
C LEU A 216 -13.93 2.61 21.68
N GLY A 217 -14.89 3.26 21.01
CA GLY A 217 -16.27 3.35 21.51
C GLY A 217 -16.94 1.98 21.65
N ARG A 218 -16.77 1.07 20.68
CA ARG A 218 -17.33 -0.29 20.75
C ARG A 218 -16.65 -1.15 21.82
N ALA A 219 -15.37 -0.91 22.12
CA ALA A 219 -14.67 -1.60 23.19
C ALA A 219 -15.18 -1.16 24.57
N GLU A 220 -15.43 0.14 24.76
CA GLU A 220 -16.04 0.69 25.99
C GLU A 220 -17.43 0.13 26.26
N ASP A 221 -18.28 0.00 25.23
CA ASP A 221 -19.64 -0.56 25.33
C ASP A 221 -19.69 -2.03 25.79
N ARG A 222 -18.55 -2.74 25.77
CA ARG A 222 -18.43 -4.15 26.15
C ARG A 222 -17.86 -4.38 27.55
N LEU A 223 -17.38 -3.32 28.22
CA LEU A 223 -16.87 -3.34 29.60
C LEU A 223 -17.99 -3.12 30.62
#